data_AF-A0AB74C532-F1
#
_entry.id   AF-A0AB74C532-F1
#
_cell.length_a   1.000
_cell.length_b   1.000
_cell.length_c   1.000
_cell.angle_alpha   90.00
_cell.angle_beta   90.00
_cell.angle_gamma   90.00
#
_symmetry.space_group_name_H-M   'P 1'
#
loop_
_entity.id
_entity.type
_entity.pdbx_description
1 polymer ?
#
loop_
_entity_poly.entity_id
_entity_poly.type
_entity_poly.pdbx_seq_one_letter_code
_entity_poly.pdbx_strand_id
1 'polypeptide(L)'
;MIKQGLDAPGRDPFLLHYAGHGVERDGKPIFTSKNGRNLSAMFLLALVEGDSDVLLPDSEIDIVFIFDSCFSHVATRNMVNTERIVEVLAATSPNSPLANAAQGRASFTGKLWNEIMYRKVQGHKSVELAVLMDTLITKSPQVILSYELLVGVHSLWLELPGGSVSTAVPPLVVEPQYFAVFSMLPNLYPHLHLPH
;
A
#
# COMPACT_ATOMS: atom_id res chain seq x y z
N MET A 1 2.97 -16.93 -2.25
CA MET A 1 3.22 -15.53 -2.63
C MET A 1 4.40 -14.95 -1.86
N ILE A 2 4.42 -14.93 -0.51
CA ILE A 2 5.59 -14.45 0.26
C ILE A 2 6.89 -15.23 -0.07
N LYS A 3 6.81 -16.56 -0.21
CA LYS A 3 7.96 -17.40 -0.58
C LYS A 3 8.69 -16.97 -1.87
N GLN A 4 7.97 -16.43 -2.87
CA GLN A 4 8.60 -16.04 -4.14
C GLN A 4 9.45 -14.77 -4.03
N GLY A 5 9.13 -13.85 -3.09
CA GLY A 5 9.96 -12.67 -2.81
C GLY A 5 11.12 -12.98 -1.86
N LEU A 6 10.99 -14.00 -1.02
CA LEU A 6 12.09 -14.48 -0.17
C LEU A 6 13.23 -15.13 -0.96
N ASP A 7 12.94 -15.65 -2.16
CA ASP A 7 13.91 -16.36 -3.01
C ASP A 7 14.59 -15.43 -4.05
N ALA A 8 14.23 -14.15 -4.10
CA ALA A 8 14.80 -13.18 -5.02
C ALA A 8 16.16 -12.64 -4.50
N PRO A 9 17.15 -12.40 -5.39
CA PRO A 9 18.43 -11.84 -4.97
C PRO A 9 18.30 -10.34 -4.67
N GLY A 10 18.65 -9.94 -3.45
CA GLY A 10 18.65 -8.55 -3.00
C GLY A 10 17.40 -8.16 -2.21
N ARG A 11 17.30 -6.87 -1.88
CA ARG A 11 16.21 -6.34 -1.06
C ARG A 11 14.95 -6.08 -1.89
N ASP A 12 13.87 -6.79 -1.56
CA ASP A 12 12.62 -6.82 -2.30
C ASP A 12 11.44 -6.21 -1.50
N PRO A 13 10.58 -5.41 -2.14
CA PRO A 13 9.41 -4.84 -1.49
C PRO A 13 8.22 -5.82 -1.50
N PHE A 14 7.63 -6.04 -0.33
CA PHE A 14 6.40 -6.78 -0.12
C PHE A 14 5.23 -5.83 0.14
N LEU A 15 4.20 -5.91 -0.71
CA LEU A 15 3.02 -5.08 -0.59
C LEU A 15 1.85 -5.89 -0.05
N LEU A 16 1.32 -5.43 1.08
CA LEU A 16 0.08 -5.92 1.65
C LEU A 16 -1.03 -4.91 1.43
N HIS A 17 -2.01 -5.28 0.62
CA HIS A 17 -3.20 -4.48 0.38
C HIS A 17 -4.41 -5.06 1.10
N TYR A 18 -5.13 -4.22 1.84
CA TYR A 18 -6.44 -4.52 2.38
C TYR A 18 -7.45 -3.46 1.94
N ALA A 19 -8.55 -3.90 1.34
CA ALA A 19 -9.71 -3.07 1.03
C ALA A 19 -10.97 -3.68 1.64
N GLY A 20 -11.71 -2.91 2.43
CA GLY A 20 -12.89 -3.43 3.12
C GLY A 20 -13.40 -2.55 4.25
N HIS A 21 -14.14 -3.16 5.17
CA HIS A 21 -14.70 -2.46 6.32
C HIS A 21 -13.70 -2.42 7.47
N GLY A 22 -13.50 -1.23 8.03
CA GLY A 22 -12.65 -1.02 9.19
C GLY A 22 -13.41 -0.32 10.30
N VAL A 23 -13.09 -0.64 11.54
CA VAL A 23 -13.52 0.09 12.73
C VAL A 23 -12.32 0.30 13.64
N GLU A 24 -12.37 1.35 14.45
CA GLU A 24 -11.45 1.49 15.58
C GLU A 24 -12.03 0.79 16.80
N ARG A 25 -11.20 0.00 17.51
CA ARG A 25 -11.50 -0.51 18.86
C ARG A 25 -10.27 -0.38 19.72
N ASP A 26 -10.40 0.28 20.88
CA ASP A 26 -9.32 0.46 21.84
C ASP A 26 -8.04 1.05 21.22
N GLY A 27 -8.19 2.05 20.34
CA GLY A 27 -7.07 2.68 19.65
C GLY A 27 -6.39 1.79 18.60
N LYS A 28 -7.04 0.70 18.16
CA LYS A 28 -6.51 -0.23 17.15
C LYS A 28 -7.42 -0.31 15.93
N PRO A 29 -6.85 -0.37 14.72
CA PRO A 29 -7.62 -0.63 13.51
C PRO A 29 -8.02 -2.11 13.46
N ILE A 30 -9.31 -2.37 13.35
CA ILE A 30 -9.90 -3.71 13.19
C ILE A 30 -10.56 -3.79 11.82
N PHE A 31 -10.03 -4.67 10.98
CA PHE A 31 -10.63 -5.07 9.72
C PHE A 31 -11.76 -6.04 9.98
N THR A 32 -12.89 -5.82 9.33
CA THR A 32 -14.14 -6.53 9.60
C THR A 32 -14.77 -7.01 8.31
N SER A 33 -15.54 -8.09 8.40
CA SER A 33 -16.35 -8.59 7.30
C SER A 33 -17.78 -8.89 7.73
N LYS A 34 -18.68 -8.95 6.74
CA LYS A 34 -20.13 -9.16 6.96
C LYS A 34 -20.48 -10.45 7.71
N ASN A 35 -19.60 -11.45 7.69
CA ASN A 35 -19.75 -12.71 8.41
C ASN A 35 -19.25 -12.65 9.87
N GLY A 36 -18.92 -11.47 10.38
CA GLY A 36 -18.47 -11.26 11.77
C GLY A 36 -16.99 -11.58 12.02
N ARG A 37 -16.22 -11.96 11.00
CA ARG A 37 -14.76 -12.14 11.15
C ARG A 37 -14.09 -10.78 11.31
N ASN A 38 -13.14 -10.74 12.23
CA ASN A 38 -12.35 -9.55 12.52
C ASN A 38 -10.86 -9.91 12.46
N LEU A 39 -10.04 -9.00 11.96
CA LEU A 39 -8.58 -9.09 11.95
C LEU A 39 -8.03 -7.75 12.45
N SER A 40 -7.19 -7.76 13.46
CA SER A 40 -6.49 -6.54 13.86
C SER A 40 -5.37 -6.24 12.88
N ALA A 41 -5.25 -5.01 12.38
CA ALA A 41 -4.08 -4.66 11.57
C ALA A 41 -2.79 -4.72 12.39
N MET A 42 -2.87 -4.69 13.73
CA MET A 42 -1.73 -4.92 14.61
C MET A 42 -1.10 -6.29 14.43
N PHE A 43 -1.91 -7.31 14.14
CA PHE A 43 -1.38 -8.63 13.85
C PHE A 43 -0.50 -8.60 12.60
N LEU A 44 -0.92 -7.84 11.57
CA LEU A 44 -0.14 -7.70 10.34
C LEU A 44 1.15 -6.90 10.54
N LEU A 45 1.13 -5.89 11.42
CA LEU A 45 2.33 -5.15 11.81
C LEU A 45 3.28 -6.02 12.65
N ALA A 46 2.78 -6.84 13.57
CA ALA A 46 3.61 -7.75 14.35
C ALA A 46 4.33 -8.80 13.47
N LEU A 47 3.73 -9.22 12.35
CA LEU A 47 4.39 -10.14 11.40
C LEU A 47 5.70 -9.58 10.85
N VAL A 48 5.89 -8.26 10.82
CA VAL A 48 7.10 -7.63 10.26
C VAL A 48 8.27 -7.55 11.24
N GLU A 49 8.01 -7.80 12.53
CA GLU A 49 9.02 -7.83 13.59
C GLU A 49 9.74 -9.18 13.68
N GLY A 50 9.40 -10.14 12.80
CA GLY A 50 10.03 -11.46 12.78
C GLY A 50 9.41 -12.48 13.73
N ASP A 51 8.25 -12.18 14.32
CA ASP A 51 7.49 -13.10 15.19
C ASP A 51 6.74 -14.20 14.38
N SER A 52 7.20 -14.48 13.14
CA SER A 52 6.61 -15.49 12.28
C SER A 52 7.66 -16.22 11.46
N ASP A 53 7.44 -17.51 11.22
CA ASP A 53 8.26 -18.36 10.33
C ASP A 53 8.26 -17.89 8.85
N VAL A 54 7.54 -16.80 8.55
CA VAL A 54 7.28 -16.31 7.20
C VAL A 54 8.18 -15.13 6.84
N LEU A 55 8.55 -14.28 7.80
CA LEU A 55 9.43 -13.13 7.59
C LEU A 55 10.54 -13.17 8.63
N LEU A 56 11.61 -13.92 8.34
CA LEU A 56 12.74 -14.00 9.25
C LEU A 56 13.37 -12.60 9.44
N PRO A 57 13.94 -12.31 10.63
CA PRO A 57 14.57 -11.01 10.91
C PRO A 57 15.67 -10.60 9.93
N ASP A 58 16.33 -11.56 9.28
CA ASP A 58 17.42 -11.39 8.32
C ASP A 58 16.98 -11.45 6.85
N SER A 59 15.70 -11.67 6.55
CA SER A 59 15.20 -11.57 5.17
C SER A 59 15.56 -10.19 4.58
N GLU A 60 15.66 -10.05 3.27
CA GLU A 60 15.89 -8.73 2.64
C GLU A 60 14.56 -8.22 2.09
N ILE A 61 13.56 -8.05 2.95
CA ILE A 61 12.23 -7.58 2.54
C ILE A 61 11.91 -6.24 3.20
N ASP A 62 11.48 -5.27 2.39
CA ASP A 62 10.82 -4.03 2.85
C ASP A 62 9.31 -4.15 2.67
N ILE A 63 8.51 -3.44 3.45
CA ILE A 63 7.06 -3.70 3.52
C ILE A 63 6.25 -2.43 3.37
N VAL A 64 5.23 -2.51 2.51
CA VAL A 64 4.23 -1.45 2.33
C VAL A 64 2.85 -2.00 2.66
N PHE A 65 2.20 -1.37 3.62
CA PHE A 65 0.80 -1.61 3.94
C PHE A 65 -0.08 -0.58 3.25
N ILE A 66 -1.03 -1.04 2.45
CA ILE A 66 -2.03 -0.19 1.78
C ILE A 66 -3.41 -0.53 2.37
N PHE A 67 -3.97 0.38 3.16
CA PHE A 67 -5.22 0.16 3.90
C PHE A 67 -6.35 1.08 3.40
N ASP A 68 -7.22 0.51 2.56
CA ASP A 68 -8.44 1.12 2.04
C ASP A 68 -9.68 0.72 2.86
N SER A 69 -9.76 1.27 4.07
CA SER A 69 -10.83 1.01 5.03
C SER A 69 -11.03 2.21 5.96
N CYS A 70 -12.20 2.29 6.61
CA CYS A 70 -12.43 3.30 7.65
C CYS A 70 -11.47 3.09 8.82
N PHE A 71 -11.06 4.19 9.47
CA PHE A 71 -10.12 4.19 10.59
C PHE A 71 -8.73 3.60 10.28
N SER A 72 -8.38 3.41 9.00
CA SER A 72 -7.08 2.90 8.58
C SER A 72 -5.89 3.74 9.05
N HIS A 73 -6.07 5.05 9.26
CA HIS A 73 -5.04 5.95 9.79
C HIS A 73 -4.58 5.58 11.20
N VAL A 74 -5.36 4.83 11.97
CA VAL A 74 -4.90 4.36 13.28
C VAL A 74 -3.67 3.44 13.12
N ALA A 75 -3.53 2.77 11.97
CA ALA A 75 -2.36 1.98 11.64
C ALA A 75 -1.06 2.81 11.56
N THR A 76 -1.14 4.10 11.20
CA THR A 76 0.04 4.96 10.99
C THR A 76 0.68 5.45 12.29
N ARG A 77 0.06 5.18 13.45
CA ARG A 77 0.58 5.62 14.76
C ARG A 77 1.30 4.51 15.51
N ASN A 78 1.45 3.33 14.90
CA ASN A 78 2.01 2.19 15.58
C ASN A 78 3.53 2.24 15.60
N MET A 79 4.09 1.70 16.67
CA MET A 79 5.50 1.41 16.74
C MET A 79 5.74 0.04 16.15
N VAL A 80 6.80 -0.08 15.36
CA VAL A 80 7.28 -1.33 14.81
C VAL A 80 8.77 -1.41 15.12
N ASN A 81 9.22 -2.54 15.68
CA ASN A 81 10.61 -2.76 16.03
C ASN A 81 11.28 -3.70 15.02
N THR A 82 11.83 -3.13 13.95
CA THR A 82 12.51 -3.88 12.88
C THR A 82 13.60 -3.03 12.22
N GLU A 83 14.51 -3.65 11.47
CA GLU A 83 15.52 -2.95 10.66
C GLU A 83 15.07 -2.77 9.19
N ARG A 84 13.86 -3.22 8.88
CA ARG A 84 13.23 -3.16 7.55
C ARG A 84 12.57 -1.81 7.32
N ILE A 85 12.45 -1.38 6.07
CA ILE A 85 11.58 -0.25 5.77
C ILE A 85 10.12 -0.70 5.91
N VAL A 86 9.31 0.09 6.61
CA VAL A 86 7.89 -0.19 6.83
C VAL A 86 7.09 1.08 6.56
N GLU A 87 6.25 1.05 5.53
CA GLU A 87 5.39 2.17 5.15
C GLU A 87 3.91 1.83 5.27
N VAL A 88 3.11 2.79 5.71
CA VAL A 88 1.65 2.67 5.78
C VAL A 88 0.99 3.77 4.96
N LEU A 89 0.24 3.36 3.95
CA LEU A 89 -0.62 4.19 3.12
C LEU A 89 -2.08 3.96 3.53
N ALA A 90 -2.69 4.95 4.17
CA ALA A 90 -4.03 4.83 4.74
C ALA A 90 -5.06 5.72 4.03
N ALA A 91 -6.23 5.14 3.75
CA ALA A 91 -7.35 5.82 3.10
C ALA A 91 -8.05 6.92 3.92
N THR A 92 -7.61 7.15 5.16
CA THR A 92 -8.27 8.03 6.12
C THR A 92 -7.23 8.86 6.87
N SER A 93 -7.69 9.75 7.74
CA SER A 93 -6.87 10.51 8.70
C SER A 93 -7.65 10.72 9.99
N PRO A 94 -7.02 11.23 11.07
CA PRO A 94 -7.71 11.50 12.33
C PRO A 94 -8.92 12.43 12.18
N ASN A 95 -8.83 13.38 11.24
CA ASN A 95 -9.90 14.35 10.96
C ASN A 95 -10.89 13.86 9.89
N SER A 96 -10.59 12.74 9.23
CA SER A 96 -11.43 12.14 8.19
C SER A 96 -11.42 10.60 8.33
N PRO A 97 -12.06 10.04 9.37
CA PRO A 97 -11.95 8.62 9.72
C PRO A 97 -12.77 7.70 8.81
N LEU A 98 -13.67 8.25 7.98
CA LEU A 98 -14.51 7.48 7.07
C LEU A 98 -13.90 7.46 5.67
N ALA A 99 -13.58 6.27 5.16
CA ALA A 99 -12.98 6.12 3.83
C ALA A 99 -13.94 6.56 2.71
N ASN A 100 -13.37 6.97 1.56
CA ASN A 100 -14.14 7.44 0.40
C ASN A 100 -15.23 6.45 -0.06
N ALA A 101 -14.90 5.16 -0.10
CA ALA A 101 -15.82 4.12 -0.56
C ALA A 101 -17.06 3.99 0.34
N ALA A 102 -16.90 4.15 1.65
CA ALA A 102 -18.02 4.15 2.61
C ALA A 102 -18.95 5.36 2.41
N GLN A 103 -18.47 6.40 1.72
CA GLN A 103 -19.21 7.61 1.39
C GLN A 103 -19.71 7.63 -0.07
N GLY A 104 -19.66 6.50 -0.77
CA GLY A 104 -20.11 6.38 -2.17
C GLY A 104 -19.20 7.07 -3.19
N ARG A 105 -17.92 7.31 -2.86
CA ARG A 105 -16.93 7.97 -3.72
C ARG A 105 -15.86 6.99 -4.20
N ALA A 106 -15.06 7.42 -5.18
CA ALA A 106 -13.90 6.66 -5.67
C ALA A 106 -12.96 6.29 -4.51
N SER A 107 -12.69 4.99 -4.36
CA SER A 107 -11.91 4.44 -3.26
C SER A 107 -10.45 4.93 -3.27
N PHE A 108 -9.76 4.79 -2.14
CA PHE A 108 -8.35 5.14 -2.08
C PHE A 108 -7.52 4.30 -3.06
N THR A 109 -7.78 2.99 -3.12
CA THR A 109 -7.14 2.07 -4.07
C THR A 109 -7.36 2.50 -5.52
N GLY A 110 -8.60 2.92 -5.86
CA GLY A 110 -8.91 3.40 -7.20
C GLY A 110 -8.18 4.71 -7.55
N LYS A 111 -8.09 5.65 -6.61
CA LYS A 111 -7.32 6.89 -6.77
C LYS A 111 -5.82 6.61 -6.96
N LEU A 112 -5.27 5.71 -6.15
CA LEU A 112 -3.89 5.27 -6.22
C LEU A 112 -3.58 4.65 -7.60
N TRP A 113 -4.41 3.71 -8.04
CA TRP A 113 -4.29 3.08 -9.36
C TRP A 113 -4.33 4.11 -10.50
N ASN A 114 -5.29 5.04 -10.45
CA ASN A 114 -5.43 6.05 -11.49
C ASN A 114 -4.21 6.97 -11.59
N GLU A 115 -3.62 7.36 -10.45
CA GLU A 115 -2.41 8.18 -10.44
C GLU A 115 -1.18 7.40 -10.95
N ILE A 116 -1.03 6.13 -10.59
CA ILE A 116 0.03 5.24 -11.11
C ILE A 116 -0.10 5.12 -12.63
N MET A 117 -1.30 4.84 -13.14
CA MET A 117 -1.55 4.74 -14.58
C MET A 117 -1.33 6.06 -15.30
N TYR A 118 -1.75 7.18 -14.69
CA TYR A 118 -1.50 8.51 -15.24
C TYR A 118 0.00 8.76 -15.42
N ARG A 119 0.82 8.52 -14.40
CA ARG A 119 2.28 8.66 -14.47
C ARG A 119 2.92 7.75 -15.51
N LYS A 120 2.46 6.50 -15.60
CA LYS A 120 2.89 5.57 -16.64
C LYS A 120 2.61 6.11 -18.05
N VAL A 121 1.40 6.66 -18.29
CA VAL A 121 1.04 7.28 -19.58
C VAL A 121 1.89 8.53 -19.87
N GLN A 122 2.33 9.26 -18.85
CA GLN A 122 3.28 10.38 -18.99
C GLN A 122 4.73 9.92 -19.25
N GLY A 123 5.00 8.61 -19.29
CA GLY A 123 6.32 8.06 -19.54
C GLY A 123 7.25 8.02 -18.32
N HIS A 124 6.71 8.19 -17.10
CA HIS A 124 7.50 7.98 -15.89
C HIS A 124 7.87 6.50 -15.76
N LYS A 125 9.14 6.22 -15.43
CA LYS A 125 9.65 4.85 -15.22
C LYS A 125 9.44 4.36 -13.80
N SER A 126 9.40 5.27 -12.84
CA SER A 126 9.21 4.96 -11.42
C SER A 126 8.58 6.15 -10.70
N VAL A 127 8.12 5.91 -9.46
CA VAL A 127 7.59 6.95 -8.56
C VAL A 127 7.83 6.56 -7.10
N GLU A 128 8.30 7.50 -6.29
CA GLU A 128 8.39 7.36 -4.83
C GLU A 128 6.99 7.35 -4.20
N LEU A 129 6.73 6.45 -3.24
CA LEU A 129 5.41 6.31 -2.61
C LEU A 129 5.02 7.56 -1.82
N ALA A 130 5.95 8.21 -1.14
CA ALA A 130 5.71 9.49 -0.46
C ALA A 130 5.21 10.56 -1.45
N VAL A 131 5.84 10.70 -2.62
CA VAL A 131 5.44 11.66 -3.67
C VAL A 131 4.07 11.30 -4.25
N LEU A 132 3.79 10.00 -4.40
CA LEU A 132 2.48 9.52 -4.85
C LEU A 132 1.38 9.90 -3.85
N MET A 133 1.62 9.70 -2.57
CA MET A 133 0.69 10.05 -1.50
C MET A 133 0.49 11.55 -1.37
N ASP A 134 1.55 12.35 -1.43
CA ASP A 134 1.47 13.81 -1.40
C ASP A 134 0.58 14.36 -2.54
N THR A 135 0.72 13.78 -3.73
CA THR A 135 -0.13 14.11 -4.88
C THR A 135 -1.59 13.77 -4.62
N LEU A 136 -1.87 12.59 -4.04
CA LEU A 136 -3.24 12.17 -3.75
C LEU A 136 -3.87 12.98 -2.63
N ILE A 137 -3.11 13.34 -1.59
CA ILE A 137 -3.54 14.21 -0.49
C ILE A 137 -3.93 15.57 -1.06
N THR A 138 -3.08 16.16 -1.90
CA THR A 138 -3.33 17.45 -2.55
C THR A 138 -4.57 17.40 -3.46
N LYS A 139 -4.78 16.30 -4.20
CA LYS A 139 -5.94 16.13 -5.10
C LYS A 139 -7.24 15.72 -4.38
N SER A 140 -7.19 15.32 -3.11
CA SER A 140 -8.34 14.74 -2.38
C SER A 140 -8.70 15.55 -1.12
N PRO A 141 -9.20 16.79 -1.25
CA PRO A 141 -9.46 17.65 -0.08
C PRO A 141 -10.61 17.17 0.81
N GLN A 142 -11.52 16.33 0.29
CA GLN A 142 -12.73 15.91 1.01
C GLN A 142 -12.49 14.74 1.98
N VAL A 143 -11.61 13.81 1.60
CA VAL A 143 -11.16 12.70 2.46
C VAL A 143 -9.65 12.75 2.46
N ILE A 144 -9.13 13.15 3.60
CA ILE A 144 -7.70 13.31 3.84
C ILE A 144 -7.12 11.92 4.08
N LEU A 145 -6.22 11.52 3.19
CA LEU A 145 -5.43 10.30 3.30
C LEU A 145 -4.27 10.53 4.28
N SER A 146 -3.72 9.46 4.84
CA SER A 146 -2.52 9.54 5.68
C SER A 146 -1.43 8.64 5.10
N TYR A 147 -0.20 9.07 5.30
CA TYR A 147 1.01 8.35 4.92
C TYR A 147 1.98 8.43 6.09
N GLU A 148 2.63 7.32 6.41
CA GLU A 148 3.69 7.28 7.41
C GLU A 148 4.77 6.26 7.04
N LEU A 149 6.03 6.67 7.19
CA LEU A 149 7.21 5.80 7.19
C LEU A 149 7.48 5.40 8.64
N LEU A 150 6.97 4.23 9.05
CA LEU A 150 7.09 3.77 10.44
C LEU A 150 8.54 3.41 10.80
N VAL A 151 9.28 2.85 9.85
CA VAL A 151 10.69 2.48 9.98
C VAL A 151 11.39 2.74 8.65
N GLY A 152 12.60 3.28 8.71
CA GLY A 152 13.42 3.61 7.54
C GLY A 152 13.79 5.09 7.49
N VAL A 153 14.69 5.44 6.55
CA VAL A 153 15.15 6.83 6.34
C VAL A 153 14.72 7.40 4.99
N HIS A 154 14.13 6.56 4.12
CA HIS A 154 13.61 6.96 2.81
C HIS A 154 12.36 6.15 2.47
N SER A 155 11.51 6.71 1.60
CA SER A 155 10.35 5.99 1.05
C SER A 155 10.79 5.07 -0.09
N LEU A 156 10.04 3.99 -0.29
CA LEU A 156 10.23 3.02 -1.35
C LEU A 156 9.75 3.57 -2.69
N TRP A 157 10.38 3.05 -3.74
CA TRP A 157 10.08 3.41 -5.12
C TRP A 157 9.29 2.31 -5.80
N LEU A 158 8.22 2.72 -6.47
CA LEU A 158 7.40 1.87 -7.31
C LEU A 158 7.92 1.95 -8.76
N GLU A 159 8.35 0.83 -9.34
CA GLU A 159 8.59 0.79 -10.78
C GLU A 159 7.27 0.73 -11.55
N LEU A 160 7.24 1.43 -12.68
CA LEU A 160 6.09 1.49 -13.57
C LEU A 160 6.44 0.68 -14.84
N PRO A 161 6.05 -0.61 -14.92
CA PRO A 161 6.44 -1.45 -16.04
C PRO A 161 5.84 -0.95 -17.36
N GLY A 162 6.70 -0.74 -18.35
CA GLY A 162 6.35 -0.42 -19.73
C GLY A 162 6.37 1.08 -20.06
N GLY A 163 7.37 1.47 -20.85
CA GLY A 163 7.39 2.71 -21.62
C GLY A 163 8.09 2.47 -22.96
N SER A 164 7.36 2.58 -24.07
CA SER A 164 7.99 2.79 -25.37
C SER A 164 8.76 4.11 -25.33
N VAL A 165 9.92 4.12 -25.97
CA VAL A 165 10.91 5.20 -25.96
C VAL A 165 10.25 6.53 -26.35
N SER A 166 10.09 7.44 -25.39
CA SER A 166 9.87 8.86 -25.69
C SER A 166 11.24 9.53 -25.85
N THR A 167 11.44 10.27 -26.94
CA THR A 167 12.68 11.00 -27.29
C THR A 167 12.88 12.29 -26.49
N ALA A 168 12.14 12.50 -25.40
CA ALA A 168 12.38 13.61 -24.49
C ALA A 168 13.59 13.33 -23.60
N VAL A 169 14.52 14.28 -23.54
CA VAL A 169 15.70 14.24 -22.65
C VAL A 169 15.21 13.99 -21.22
N PRO A 170 15.60 12.86 -20.59
CA PRO A 170 15.18 12.58 -19.22
C PRO A 170 15.78 13.62 -18.26
N PRO A 171 15.03 14.11 -17.27
CA PRO A 171 15.62 14.88 -16.18
C PRO A 171 16.66 14.02 -15.45
N LEU A 172 17.64 14.65 -14.82
CA LEU A 172 18.72 13.96 -14.10
C LEU A 172 18.13 13.01 -13.05
N VAL A 173 18.13 11.71 -13.35
CA VAL A 173 17.64 10.66 -12.45
C VAL A 173 18.80 10.29 -11.51
N VAL A 174 18.61 10.50 -10.22
CA VAL A 174 19.39 9.78 -9.20
C VAL A 174 18.92 8.34 -9.26
N GLU A 175 19.82 7.40 -9.57
CA GLU A 175 19.46 5.98 -9.60
C GLU A 175 18.94 5.54 -8.22
N PRO A 176 17.71 4.98 -8.14
CA PRO A 176 17.19 4.45 -6.88
C PRO A 176 18.05 3.29 -6.37
N GLN A 177 18.20 3.20 -5.05
CA GLN A 177 18.91 2.08 -4.42
C GLN A 177 18.07 0.79 -4.40
N TYR A 178 16.73 0.86 -4.57
CA TYR A 178 15.81 -0.28 -4.47
C TYR A 178 14.61 -0.14 -5.42
N PHE A 179 14.09 -1.28 -5.93
CA PHE A 179 13.03 -1.33 -6.95
C PHE A 179 11.93 -2.35 -6.61
N ALA A 180 10.69 -2.06 -7.04
CA ALA A 180 9.52 -2.91 -6.87
C ALA A 180 8.89 -3.25 -8.23
N VAL A 181 8.93 -4.51 -8.69
CA VAL A 181 8.34 -4.94 -9.97
C VAL A 181 6.91 -5.49 -9.76
N PHE A 182 5.93 -4.95 -10.50
CA PHE A 182 4.54 -5.37 -10.38
C PHE A 182 4.04 -6.15 -11.60
N SER A 183 3.36 -7.25 -11.33
CA SER A 183 2.45 -7.92 -12.28
C SER A 183 1.10 -8.12 -11.61
N MET A 184 0.08 -7.44 -12.13
CA MET A 184 -1.32 -7.58 -11.68
C MET A 184 -2.05 -8.52 -12.64
N LEU A 185 -2.61 -9.62 -12.13
CA LEU A 185 -3.54 -10.44 -12.89
C LEU A 185 -4.90 -9.71 -12.98
N PRO A 186 -5.45 -9.50 -14.19
CA PRO A 186 -6.79 -8.94 -14.32
C PRO A 186 -7.84 -9.97 -13.86
N ASN A 187 -8.65 -9.57 -12.86
CA ASN A 187 -9.99 -10.06 -12.53
C ASN A 187 -10.33 -11.53 -12.85
N LEU A 188 -10.31 -12.40 -11.84
CA LEU A 188 -11.21 -13.56 -11.79
C LEU A 188 -12.49 -13.15 -11.05
N TYR A 189 -13.50 -12.68 -11.80
CA TYR A 189 -14.89 -12.76 -11.36
C TYR A 189 -15.34 -14.22 -11.49
N PRO A 190 -15.83 -14.89 -10.43
CA PRO A 190 -16.70 -16.02 -10.61
C PRO A 190 -18.11 -15.49 -10.89
N HIS A 191 -18.60 -15.76 -12.10
CA HIS A 191 -20.03 -15.70 -12.41
C HIS A 191 -20.80 -16.58 -11.42
N LEU A 192 -21.52 -15.96 -10.48
CA LEU A 192 -22.57 -16.63 -9.71
C LEU A 192 -23.85 -16.58 -10.54
N HIS A 193 -24.15 -17.70 -11.21
CA HIS A 193 -25.50 -18.02 -11.66
C HIS A 193 -26.41 -18.14 -10.43
N LEU A 194 -27.47 -17.35 -10.38
CA LEU A 194 -28.63 -17.56 -9.52
C LEU A 194 -29.51 -18.64 -10.16
N PRO A 195 -29.85 -19.75 -9.49
CA PRO A 195 -30.99 -20.54 -9.88
C PRO A 195 -32.27 -19.93 -9.28
N HIS A 196 -33.31 -19.89 -10.10
CA HIS A 196 -34.71 -19.73 -9.68
C HIS A 196 -35.20 -20.96 -8.91
#